data_AF-A0A9E3RQR3-F1
#
_entry.id   AF-A0A9E3RQR3-F1
#
_cell.length_a   1.000
_cell.length_b   1.000
_cell.length_c   1.000
_cell.angle_alpha   90.00
_cell.angle_beta   90.00
_cell.angle_gamma   90.00
#
_symmetry.space_group_name_H-M   'P 1'
#
loop_
_entity.id
_entity.type
_entity.pdbx_description
1 polymer ?
#
loop_
_entity_poly.entity_id
_entity_poly.type
_entity_poly.pdbx_seq_one_letter_code
_entity_poly.pdbx_strand_id
1 'polypeptide(L)'
;MTSTSTSRRTISGKYILLFFPILAVVSFVATYTIVALSTPQNSPKAQMFRTEATLRSLANAIETYRADLGAYPPAGEMGLSLATAYLSKTVNYLPEGPPQDAWNHSYYYVPSDAYQAPGSVALKLDEKYLAPTTYQLYSAGIDGDPGIEDPRKRADNISSWDSDRAWRAKYYHLQQAYFESQVHANE
;
A
#
# COMPACT_ATOMS: atom_id res chain seq x y z
N MET A 1 -28.63 29.61 72.27
CA MET A 1 -29.09 29.18 70.92
C MET A 1 -28.10 29.74 69.90
N THR A 2 -27.17 28.92 69.42
CA THR A 2 -26.14 29.31 68.45
C THR A 2 -26.38 28.55 67.16
N SER A 3 -26.85 29.25 66.11
CA SER A 3 -27.06 28.66 64.79
C SER A 3 -25.77 28.70 63.99
N THR A 4 -25.18 27.53 63.73
CA THR A 4 -24.09 27.34 62.78
C THR A 4 -24.65 27.36 61.35
N SER A 5 -24.28 28.38 60.58
CA SER A 5 -24.57 28.50 59.15
C SER A 5 -23.60 27.60 58.36
N THR A 6 -24.11 26.51 57.79
CA THR A 6 -23.37 25.62 56.90
C THR A 6 -23.33 26.23 55.49
N SER A 7 -22.20 26.83 55.12
CA SER A 7 -21.96 27.35 53.78
C SER A 7 -21.92 26.21 52.75
N ARG A 8 -22.98 26.07 51.95
CA ARG A 8 -22.98 25.21 50.75
C ARG A 8 -22.17 25.90 49.66
N ARG A 9 -20.93 25.46 49.47
CA ARG A 9 -20.12 25.78 48.29
C ARG A 9 -20.77 25.17 47.05
N THR A 10 -21.53 25.97 46.31
CA THR A 10 -22.01 25.61 44.98
C THR A 10 -20.81 25.62 44.03
N ILE A 11 -20.36 24.43 43.64
CA ILE A 11 -19.37 24.28 42.57
C ILE A 11 -20.01 24.87 41.31
N SER A 12 -19.47 25.98 40.83
CA SER A 12 -20.05 26.71 39.71
C SER A 12 -19.99 25.86 38.44
N GLY A 13 -21.16 25.42 37.96
CA GLY A 13 -21.33 24.55 36.78
C GLY A 13 -20.72 25.06 35.47
N LYS A 14 -20.27 26.33 35.43
CA LYS A 14 -19.49 26.90 34.32
C LYS A 14 -18.16 26.17 34.10
N TYR A 15 -17.48 25.71 35.14
CA TYR A 15 -16.23 24.98 34.97
C TYR A 15 -16.47 23.56 34.46
N ILE A 16 -17.57 22.91 34.87
CA ILE A 16 -17.92 21.56 34.41
C ILE A 16 -18.24 21.57 32.92
N LEU A 17 -19.00 22.54 32.43
CA LEU A 17 -19.35 22.68 31.00
C LEU A 17 -18.15 23.04 30.11
N LEU A 18 -17.10 23.69 30.64
CA LEU A 18 -15.89 24.04 29.88
C LEU A 18 -14.81 22.96 29.95
N PHE A 19 -14.61 22.32 31.11
CA PHE A 19 -13.55 21.32 31.28
C PHE A 19 -13.85 19.99 30.59
N PHE A 20 -15.08 19.48 30.71
CA PHE A 20 -15.45 18.17 30.15
C PHE A 20 -15.23 18.05 28.63
N PRO A 21 -15.67 19.01 27.79
CA PRO A 21 -15.43 18.91 26.35
C PRO A 21 -13.94 19.03 25.99
N ILE A 22 -13.17 19.85 26.72
CA ILE A 22 -11.72 19.95 26.51
C ILE A 22 -11.04 18.61 26.84
N LEU A 23 -11.39 17.98 27.96
CA LEU A 23 -10.87 16.66 28.35
C LEU A 23 -11.25 15.57 27.34
N ALA A 24 -12.46 15.62 26.78
CA ALA A 24 -12.91 14.70 25.75
C ALA A 24 -12.09 14.88 24.46
N VAL A 25 -11.89 16.11 24.00
CA VAL A 25 -11.08 16.41 22.81
C VAL A 25 -9.61 15.99 23.03
N VAL A 26 -9.02 16.32 24.18
CA VAL A 26 -7.64 15.93 24.51
C VAL A 26 -7.50 14.41 24.58
N SER A 27 -8.46 13.71 25.18
CA SER A 27 -8.45 12.24 25.23
C SER A 27 -8.57 11.62 23.84
N PHE A 28 -9.41 12.21 22.97
CA PHE A 28 -9.58 11.74 21.60
C PHE A 28 -8.31 11.96 20.77
N VAL A 29 -7.69 13.15 20.89
CA VAL A 29 -6.42 13.46 20.23
C VAL A 29 -5.28 12.58 20.75
N ALA A 30 -5.19 12.36 22.06
CA ALA A 30 -4.20 11.47 22.66
C ALA A 30 -4.36 10.02 22.16
N THR A 31 -5.59 9.51 22.14
CA THR A 31 -5.87 8.15 21.63
C THR A 31 -5.53 8.05 20.14
N TYR A 32 -5.93 9.03 19.34
CA TYR A 32 -5.64 9.06 17.91
C TYR A 32 -4.14 9.14 17.63
N THR A 33 -3.41 10.01 18.34
CA THR A 33 -1.95 10.15 18.18
C THR A 33 -1.20 8.90 18.60
N ILE A 34 -1.61 8.24 19.68
CA ILE A 34 -1.02 6.95 20.08
C ILE A 34 -1.23 5.91 18.98
N VAL A 35 -2.45 5.76 18.45
CA VAL A 35 -2.74 4.77 17.38
C VAL A 35 -2.03 5.11 16.07
N ALA A 36 -1.95 6.39 15.71
CA ALA A 36 -1.28 6.85 14.50
C ALA A 36 0.24 6.70 14.57
N LEU A 37 0.84 6.94 15.75
CA LEU A 37 2.28 6.75 15.97
C LEU A 37 2.64 5.27 16.22
N SER A 38 1.72 4.47 16.74
CA SER A 38 1.94 3.05 17.02
C SER A 38 1.71 2.14 15.84
N THR A 39 1.16 2.63 14.72
CA THR A 39 1.09 1.83 13.49
C THR A 39 2.43 1.96 12.79
N PRO A 40 3.29 0.92 12.83
CA PRO A 40 4.63 1.07 12.31
C PRO A 40 4.52 1.24 10.80
N GLN A 41 5.18 2.25 10.25
CA GLN A 41 5.21 2.49 8.80
C GLN A 41 5.71 1.27 8.02
N ASN A 42 6.41 0.36 8.72
CA ASN A 42 6.94 -0.89 8.21
C ASN A 42 6.02 -2.11 8.49
N SER A 43 4.75 -1.91 8.85
CA SER A 43 3.84 -3.05 9.00
C SER A 43 3.58 -3.73 7.64
N PRO A 44 3.65 -5.07 7.53
CA PRO A 44 3.47 -5.78 6.25
C PRO A 44 2.18 -5.39 5.52
N LYS A 45 1.09 -5.17 6.26
CA LYS A 45 -0.19 -4.75 5.69
C LYS A 45 -0.15 -3.34 5.10
N ALA A 46 0.50 -2.38 5.76
CA ALA A 46 0.63 -1.02 5.23
C ALA A 46 1.49 -0.99 3.96
N GLN A 47 2.61 -1.70 3.97
CA GLN A 47 3.51 -1.85 2.83
C GLN A 47 2.78 -2.43 1.62
N MET A 48 2.03 -3.50 1.83
CA MET A 48 1.17 -4.11 0.82
C MET A 48 0.19 -3.12 0.19
N PHE A 49 -0.54 -2.33 1.00
CA PHE A 49 -1.49 -1.33 0.46
C PHE A 49 -0.80 -0.21 -0.31
N ARG A 50 0.37 0.25 0.14
CA ARG A 50 1.17 1.23 -0.58
C ARG A 50 1.58 0.70 -1.95
N THR A 51 2.11 -0.51 -2.00
CA THR A 51 2.49 -1.19 -3.24
C THR A 51 1.29 -1.36 -4.19
N GLU A 52 0.13 -1.76 -3.68
CA GLU A 52 -1.10 -1.88 -4.46
C GLU A 52 -1.56 -0.52 -5.04
N ALA A 53 -1.52 0.54 -4.25
CA ALA A 53 -1.91 1.87 -4.69
C ALA A 53 -1.00 2.38 -5.82
N THR A 54 0.31 2.17 -5.67
CA THR A 54 1.30 2.50 -6.70
C THR A 54 1.06 1.70 -7.98
N LEU A 55 0.81 0.38 -7.90
CA LEU A 55 0.50 -0.45 -9.05
C LEU A 55 -0.70 0.06 -9.84
N ARG A 56 -1.75 0.52 -9.15
CA ARG A 56 -2.92 1.12 -9.82
C ARG A 56 -2.58 2.41 -10.54
N SER A 57 -1.73 3.25 -9.95
CA SER A 57 -1.26 4.47 -10.62
C SER A 57 -0.45 4.16 -11.88
N LEU A 58 0.48 3.19 -11.80
CA LEU A 58 1.26 2.72 -12.94
C LEU A 58 0.38 2.09 -14.03
N ALA A 59 -0.60 1.26 -13.65
CA ALA A 59 -1.57 0.69 -14.58
C ALA A 59 -2.36 1.77 -15.33
N ASN A 60 -2.82 2.81 -14.62
CA ASN A 60 -3.49 3.95 -15.25
C ASN A 60 -2.57 4.69 -16.22
N ALA A 61 -1.29 4.86 -15.89
CA ALA A 61 -0.32 5.49 -16.79
C ALA A 61 -0.11 4.67 -18.07
N ILE A 62 0.04 3.35 -17.96
CA ILE A 62 0.17 2.42 -19.09
C ILE A 62 -1.08 2.45 -19.98
N GLU A 63 -2.27 2.38 -19.38
CA GLU A 63 -3.53 2.42 -20.14
C GLU A 63 -3.75 3.77 -20.82
N THR A 64 -3.40 4.88 -20.16
CA THR A 64 -3.44 6.22 -20.78
C THR A 64 -2.47 6.30 -21.96
N TYR A 65 -1.24 5.81 -21.80
CA TYR A 65 -0.25 5.75 -22.87
C TYR A 65 -0.79 4.97 -24.08
N ARG A 66 -1.39 3.80 -23.84
CA ARG A 66 -2.00 2.99 -24.89
C ARG A 66 -3.18 3.69 -25.55
N ALA A 67 -4.06 4.30 -24.77
CA ALA A 67 -5.25 4.98 -25.28
C ALA A 67 -4.87 6.10 -26.27
N ASP A 68 -3.81 6.84 -25.97
CA ASP A 68 -3.41 7.99 -26.78
C ASP A 68 -2.50 7.60 -27.97
N LEU A 69 -1.60 6.64 -27.80
CA LEU A 69 -0.60 6.27 -28.82
C LEU A 69 -0.97 5.00 -29.59
N GLY A 70 -2.04 4.31 -29.19
CA GLY A 70 -2.54 3.09 -29.85
C GLY A 70 -1.76 1.82 -29.54
N ALA A 71 -0.67 1.89 -28.75
CA ALA A 71 0.17 0.75 -28.42
C ALA A 71 0.63 0.79 -26.96
N TYR A 72 0.85 -0.39 -26.37
CA TYR A 72 1.45 -0.50 -25.04
C TYR A 72 2.93 -0.03 -25.07
N PRO A 73 3.46 0.53 -23.97
CA PRO A 73 4.88 0.88 -23.87
C PRO A 73 5.78 -0.37 -23.94
N PRO A 74 7.06 -0.23 -24.27
CA PRO A 74 8.00 -1.36 -24.36
C PRO A 74 8.15 -2.09 -23.02
N ALA A 75 8.51 -3.37 -23.03
CA ALA A 75 8.69 -4.14 -21.79
C ALA A 75 9.75 -3.53 -20.84
N GLY A 76 9.59 -3.77 -19.55
CA GLY A 76 10.55 -3.40 -18.51
C GLY A 76 10.41 -1.97 -17.98
N GLU A 77 11.41 -1.56 -17.20
CA GLU A 77 11.42 -0.29 -16.47
C GLU A 77 11.43 0.95 -17.38
N MET A 78 12.07 0.85 -18.54
CA MET A 78 12.08 1.92 -19.55
C MET A 78 10.67 2.22 -20.05
N GLY A 79 9.84 1.21 -20.29
CA GLY A 79 8.45 1.41 -20.71
C GLY A 79 7.58 1.99 -19.61
N LEU A 80 7.78 1.55 -18.36
CA LEU A 80 7.12 2.17 -17.21
C LEU A 80 7.49 3.66 -17.10
N SER A 81 8.76 3.98 -17.21
CA SER A 81 9.26 5.36 -17.18
C SER A 81 8.64 6.21 -18.30
N LEU A 82 8.52 5.64 -19.49
CA LEU A 82 7.90 6.31 -20.63
C LEU A 82 6.40 6.58 -20.39
N ALA A 83 5.67 5.60 -19.84
CA ALA A 83 4.26 5.75 -19.51
C ALA A 83 4.01 6.78 -18.40
N THR A 84 4.83 6.77 -17.34
CA THR A 84 4.71 7.72 -16.23
C THR A 84 5.11 9.14 -16.64
N ALA A 85 6.14 9.29 -17.46
CA ALA A 85 6.52 10.56 -18.06
C ALA A 85 5.41 11.09 -18.98
N TYR A 86 4.77 10.21 -19.75
CA TYR A 86 3.64 10.57 -20.61
C TYR A 86 2.45 11.09 -19.79
N LEU A 87 2.06 10.39 -18.72
CA LEU A 87 1.00 10.85 -17.83
C LEU A 87 1.36 12.18 -17.15
N SER A 88 2.64 12.39 -16.84
CA SER A 88 3.12 13.59 -16.15
C SER A 88 3.36 14.82 -17.04
N LYS A 89 2.99 14.75 -18.33
CA LYS A 89 3.15 15.87 -19.29
C LYS A 89 2.38 17.13 -18.89
N THR A 90 1.20 16.96 -18.30
CA THR A 90 0.30 18.08 -17.97
C THR A 90 0.35 18.46 -16.49
N VAL A 91 0.47 17.46 -15.61
CA VAL A 91 0.56 17.62 -14.16
C VAL A 91 1.63 16.66 -13.69
N ASN A 92 2.60 17.14 -12.90
CA ASN A 92 3.70 16.32 -12.43
C ASN A 92 3.24 15.33 -11.35
N TYR A 93 2.73 14.16 -11.77
CA TYR A 93 2.25 13.13 -10.87
C TYR A 93 3.40 12.28 -10.30
N LEU A 94 4.51 12.14 -11.04
CA LEU A 94 5.65 11.28 -10.69
C LEU A 94 6.98 11.97 -11.06
N PRO A 95 7.51 12.87 -10.22
CA PRO A 95 8.67 13.71 -10.54
C PRO A 95 9.99 12.95 -10.69
N GLU A 96 10.12 11.79 -10.05
CA GLU A 96 11.37 11.03 -9.95
C GLU A 96 11.38 9.76 -10.82
N GLY A 97 10.40 9.62 -11.73
CA GLY A 97 10.23 8.41 -12.54
C GLY A 97 9.30 7.38 -11.90
N PRO A 98 9.33 6.11 -12.36
CA PRO A 98 8.50 5.06 -11.78
C PRO A 98 8.92 4.83 -10.32
N PRO A 99 7.99 4.96 -9.35
CA PRO A 99 8.30 4.72 -7.95
C PRO A 99 8.69 3.25 -7.72
N GLN A 100 9.48 3.00 -6.68
CA GLN A 100 9.73 1.65 -6.18
C GLN A 100 8.56 1.17 -5.30
N ASP A 101 8.48 -0.15 -5.10
CA ASP A 101 7.53 -0.73 -4.16
C ASP A 101 7.91 -0.44 -2.69
N ALA A 102 7.07 -0.90 -1.75
CA ALA A 102 7.30 -0.65 -0.33
C ALA A 102 8.58 -1.30 0.25
N TRP A 103 9.19 -2.23 -0.48
CA TRP A 103 10.42 -2.93 -0.13
C TRP A 103 11.63 -2.43 -0.94
N ASN A 104 11.47 -1.32 -1.68
CA ASN A 104 12.47 -0.73 -2.58
C ASN A 104 12.86 -1.63 -3.77
N HIS A 105 11.97 -2.51 -4.20
CA HIS A 105 12.13 -3.27 -5.44
C HIS A 105 11.48 -2.53 -6.61
N SER A 106 12.07 -2.71 -7.81
CA SER A 106 11.47 -2.22 -9.05
C SER A 106 10.24 -3.06 -9.42
N TYR A 107 9.26 -2.41 -10.07
CA TYR A 107 8.10 -3.09 -10.62
C TYR A 107 8.43 -3.85 -11.90
N TYR A 108 7.82 -5.01 -12.06
CA TYR A 108 7.91 -5.82 -13.26
C TYR A 108 6.78 -5.46 -14.21
N TYR A 109 7.13 -5.12 -15.45
CA TYR A 109 6.19 -4.79 -16.51
C TYR A 109 6.51 -5.57 -17.79
N VAL A 110 5.54 -6.29 -18.32
CA VAL A 110 5.66 -7.00 -19.61
C VAL A 110 4.34 -6.89 -20.37
N PRO A 111 4.31 -6.28 -21.57
CA PRO A 111 3.15 -6.34 -22.46
C PRO A 111 3.00 -7.74 -23.08
N SER A 112 1.78 -8.12 -23.45
CA SER A 112 1.46 -9.49 -23.94
C SER A 112 2.22 -9.92 -25.19
N ASP A 113 2.56 -8.97 -26.06
CA ASP A 113 3.39 -9.20 -27.25
C ASP A 113 4.86 -9.55 -26.91
N ALA A 114 5.34 -9.16 -25.72
CA ALA A 114 6.69 -9.43 -25.22
C ALA A 114 6.78 -10.67 -24.30
N TYR A 115 5.69 -11.41 -24.10
CA TYR A 115 5.69 -12.59 -23.22
C TYR A 115 6.64 -13.71 -23.67
N GLN A 116 6.84 -13.86 -24.98
CA GLN A 116 7.70 -14.88 -25.56
C GLN A 116 9.12 -14.38 -25.86
N ALA A 117 9.42 -13.12 -25.56
CA ALA A 117 10.74 -12.56 -25.80
C ALA A 117 11.81 -13.29 -24.95
N PRO A 118 13.03 -13.49 -25.47
CA PRO A 118 14.14 -14.01 -24.67
C PRO A 118 14.34 -13.16 -23.41
N GLY A 119 14.41 -13.80 -22.24
CA GLY A 119 14.54 -13.09 -20.96
C GLY A 119 13.25 -12.43 -20.47
N SER A 120 12.09 -12.77 -21.04
CA SER A 120 10.80 -12.28 -20.55
C SER A 120 10.57 -12.70 -19.10
N VAL A 121 10.12 -11.74 -18.28
CA VAL A 121 9.74 -11.94 -16.87
C VAL A 121 8.23 -12.18 -16.73
N ALA A 122 7.56 -12.60 -17.80
CA ALA A 122 6.13 -12.91 -17.79
C ALA A 122 5.86 -14.23 -17.06
N LEU A 123 4.99 -14.16 -16.05
CA LEU A 123 4.63 -15.29 -15.21
C LEU A 123 3.61 -16.20 -15.91
N LYS A 124 3.78 -17.51 -15.72
CA LYS A 124 2.90 -18.57 -16.24
C LYS A 124 2.39 -19.49 -15.14
N LEU A 125 1.15 -19.92 -15.20
CA LEU A 125 0.59 -21.00 -14.38
C LEU A 125 0.06 -22.07 -15.32
N ASP A 126 0.53 -23.31 -15.16
CA ASP A 126 0.14 -24.45 -16.00
C ASP A 126 0.24 -24.13 -17.50
N GLU A 127 1.40 -23.60 -17.92
CA GLU A 127 1.71 -23.13 -19.29
C GLU A 127 0.90 -21.93 -19.79
N LYS A 128 -0.03 -21.39 -19.01
CA LYS A 128 -0.83 -20.21 -19.37
C LYS A 128 -0.29 -18.95 -18.72
N TYR A 129 -0.15 -17.88 -19.48
CA TYR A 129 0.20 -16.58 -18.92
C TYR A 129 -0.90 -16.08 -17.98
N LEU A 130 -0.51 -15.49 -16.85
CA LEU A 130 -1.46 -15.04 -15.83
C LEU A 130 -2.35 -13.85 -16.29
N ALA A 131 -1.89 -13.05 -17.26
CA ALA A 131 -2.65 -11.98 -17.90
C ALA A 131 -2.58 -12.08 -19.44
N PRO A 132 -3.26 -13.06 -20.06
CA PRO A 132 -2.94 -13.48 -21.43
C PRO A 132 -3.30 -12.45 -22.52
N THR A 133 -4.18 -11.49 -22.23
CA THR A 133 -4.76 -10.60 -23.24
C THR A 133 -4.26 -9.15 -23.19
N THR A 134 -3.52 -8.76 -22.15
CA THR A 134 -3.14 -7.36 -21.91
C THR A 134 -1.65 -7.23 -21.62
N TYR A 135 -1.28 -7.12 -20.35
CA TYR A 135 0.07 -6.99 -19.85
C TYR A 135 0.12 -7.53 -18.41
N GLN A 136 1.32 -7.89 -17.96
CA GLN A 136 1.61 -8.16 -16.57
C GLN A 136 2.29 -6.95 -15.95
N LEU A 137 1.72 -6.44 -14.88
CA LEU A 137 2.32 -5.45 -13.99
C LEU A 137 2.24 -5.92 -12.55
N TYR A 138 3.39 -6.08 -11.90
CA TYR A 138 3.44 -6.63 -10.54
C TYR A 138 4.70 -6.20 -9.77
N SER A 139 4.64 -6.33 -8.44
CA SER A 139 5.81 -6.27 -7.54
C SER A 139 6.09 -7.67 -7.02
N ALA A 140 7.37 -7.97 -6.78
CA ALA A 140 7.80 -9.24 -6.17
C ALA A 140 7.53 -9.33 -4.66
N GLY A 141 7.01 -8.26 -4.05
CA GLY A 141 6.64 -8.28 -2.64
C GLY A 141 7.83 -8.21 -1.68
N ILE A 142 7.62 -8.76 -0.48
CA ILE A 142 8.58 -8.79 0.61
C ILE A 142 9.77 -9.70 0.36
N ASP A 143 9.59 -10.80 -0.39
CA ASP A 143 10.69 -11.73 -0.69
C ASP A 143 11.58 -11.26 -1.85
N GLY A 144 11.10 -10.31 -2.65
CA GLY A 144 11.82 -9.72 -3.78
C GLY A 144 12.04 -10.68 -4.95
N ASP A 145 11.48 -11.89 -4.90
CA ASP A 145 11.61 -12.90 -5.93
C ASP A 145 10.29 -13.08 -6.68
N PRO A 146 10.23 -12.68 -7.97
CA PRO A 146 9.01 -12.77 -8.76
C PRO A 146 8.53 -14.21 -9.00
N GLY A 147 9.32 -15.23 -8.65
CA GLY A 147 8.96 -16.64 -8.78
C GLY A 147 8.87 -17.09 -10.25
N ILE A 148 9.77 -16.57 -11.09
CA ILE A 148 9.88 -16.96 -12.51
C ILE A 148 10.28 -18.45 -12.61
N GLU A 149 11.28 -18.86 -11.83
CA GLU A 149 11.77 -20.24 -11.78
C GLU A 149 11.05 -21.08 -10.72
N ASP A 150 10.64 -20.48 -9.61
CA ASP A 150 9.90 -21.14 -8.53
C ASP A 150 8.48 -20.57 -8.37
N PRO A 151 7.47 -21.29 -8.90
CA PRO A 151 6.06 -20.95 -8.75
C PRO A 151 5.60 -20.66 -7.32
N ARG A 152 6.23 -21.25 -6.30
CA ARG A 152 5.79 -21.14 -4.90
C ARG A 152 6.03 -19.75 -4.33
N LYS A 153 7.01 -19.01 -4.86
CA LYS A 153 7.34 -17.65 -4.44
C LYS A 153 6.33 -16.62 -4.93
N ARG A 154 5.62 -16.93 -6.03
CA ARG A 154 4.59 -16.05 -6.63
C ARG A 154 3.43 -15.72 -5.71
N ALA A 155 3.21 -16.47 -4.64
CA ALA A 155 2.21 -16.16 -3.63
C ALA A 155 2.47 -14.81 -2.94
N ASP A 156 3.69 -14.27 -3.04
CA ASP A 156 4.03 -12.94 -2.53
C ASP A 156 3.74 -11.79 -3.48
N ASN A 157 3.63 -12.10 -4.76
CA ASN A 157 3.55 -11.09 -5.81
C ASN A 157 2.27 -10.29 -5.68
N ILE A 158 2.40 -8.97 -5.66
CA ILE A 158 1.28 -8.05 -5.72
C ILE A 158 1.08 -7.68 -7.18
N SER A 159 0.00 -8.16 -7.79
CA SER A 159 -0.25 -8.04 -9.24
C SER A 159 -1.48 -7.20 -9.58
N SER A 160 -1.47 -6.55 -10.75
CA SER A 160 -2.58 -5.73 -11.24
C SER A 160 -3.76 -6.53 -11.83
N TRP A 161 -3.54 -7.76 -12.27
CA TRP A 161 -4.52 -8.57 -13.00
C TRP A 161 -5.32 -9.55 -12.13
N ASP A 162 -4.85 -9.85 -10.92
CA ASP A 162 -5.52 -10.77 -9.99
C ASP A 162 -6.71 -10.06 -9.33
N SER A 163 -7.93 -10.39 -9.78
CA SER A 163 -9.19 -9.85 -9.23
C SER A 163 -9.42 -10.26 -7.79
N ASP A 164 -9.03 -11.48 -7.45
CA ASP A 164 -9.29 -12.11 -6.15
C ASP A 164 -8.25 -11.68 -5.12
N ARG A 165 -7.09 -11.22 -5.59
CA ARG A 165 -5.97 -10.68 -4.80
C ARG A 165 -5.52 -11.67 -3.75
N ALA A 166 -5.24 -12.89 -4.20
CA ALA A 166 -4.92 -14.03 -3.34
C ALA A 166 -3.73 -13.72 -2.41
N TRP A 167 -2.78 -12.89 -2.85
CA TRP A 167 -1.64 -12.41 -2.07
C TRP A 167 -2.04 -11.69 -0.76
N ARG A 168 -3.22 -11.07 -0.67
CA ARG A 168 -3.65 -10.34 0.54
C ARG A 168 -3.73 -11.23 1.78
N ALA A 169 -4.14 -12.48 1.62
CA ALA A 169 -4.22 -13.43 2.73
C ALA A 169 -2.84 -13.63 3.39
N LYS A 170 -1.78 -13.76 2.56
CA LYS A 170 -0.40 -13.88 3.03
C LYS A 170 0.01 -12.67 3.88
N TYR A 171 -0.23 -11.45 3.39
CA TYR A 171 0.13 -10.23 4.12
C TYR A 171 -0.69 -10.03 5.42
N TYR A 172 -1.93 -10.52 5.48
CA TYR A 172 -2.68 -10.54 6.74
C TYR A 172 -2.07 -11.50 7.77
N HIS A 173 -1.62 -12.68 7.35
CA HIS A 173 -0.88 -13.59 8.23
C HIS A 173 0.45 -12.98 8.69
N LEU A 174 1.22 -12.36 7.79
CA LEU A 174 2.46 -11.66 8.14
C LEU A 174 2.21 -10.52 9.12
N GLN A 175 1.10 -9.79 8.97
CA GLN A 175 0.72 -8.73 9.89
C GLN A 175 0.44 -9.27 11.31
N GLN A 176 -0.19 -10.44 11.42
CA GLN A 176 -0.46 -11.07 12.71
C GLN A 176 0.85 -11.47 13.41
N ALA A 177 1.75 -12.17 12.69
CA ALA A 177 3.06 -12.55 13.21
C ALA A 177 3.91 -11.32 13.59
N TYR A 178 3.80 -10.23 12.81
CA TYR A 178 4.43 -8.96 13.14
C TYR A 178 3.98 -8.43 14.50
N PHE A 179 2.68 -8.38 14.78
CA PHE A 179 2.18 -7.93 16.09
C PHE A 179 2.64 -8.83 17.24
N GLU A 180 2.60 -10.15 17.06
CA GLU A 180 3.10 -11.11 18.07
C GLU A 180 4.58 -10.85 18.40
N SER A 181 5.41 -10.58 17.39
CA SER A 181 6.83 -10.26 17.59
C SER A 181 7.06 -8.94 18.34
N GLN A 182 6.21 -7.94 18.12
CA GLN A 182 6.31 -6.64 18.80
C GLN A 182 5.88 -6.72 20.26
N VAL A 183 4.93 -7.60 20.60
CA VAL A 183 4.52 -7.83 22.00
C VAL A 183 5.68 -8.45 22.78
N HIS A 184 6.31 -9.51 22.26
CA HIS A 184 7.42 -10.18 22.93
C HIS A 184 8.70 -9.34 23.02
N ALA A 185 8.93 -8.40 22.10
CA ALA A 185 10.10 -7.52 22.14
C ALA A 185 10.02 -6.43 23.23
N ASN A 186 8.83 -6.20 23.81
CA ASN A 186 8.59 -5.19 24.84
C ASN A 186 8.40 -5.80 26.25
N GLU A 187 8.57 -7.11 26.40
CA GLU A 187 8.65 -7.85 27.68
C GLU A 187 10.10 -8.01 28.14
#